data_AF-A0A4V3CX67-F1
#
_entry.id   AF-A0A4V3CX67-F1
#
_cell.length_a   1.000
_cell.length_b   1.000
_cell.length_c   1.000
_cell.angle_alpha   90.00
_cell.angle_beta   90.00
_cell.angle_gamma   90.00
#
_symmetry.space_group_name_H-M   'P 1'
#
loop_
_entity.id
_entity.type
_entity.pdbx_description
1 polymer ?
#
loop_
_entity_poly.entity_id
_entity_poly.type
_entity_poly.pdbx_seq_one_letter_code
_entity_poly.pdbx_strand_id
1 'polypeptide(L)'
;MYTDGTSQQADVVIYATGYQNMREISRQLLGYEVAAQVAPVWGLDAEGELSGVWRRSGYDGLWFMGGNLNLIRPNSQVLALQIKAIEEGIAPR
;
A
#
# COMPACT_ATOMS: atom_id res chain seq x y z
N MET A 1 5.92 -23.17 22.10
CA MET A 1 5.27 -24.46 21.78
C MET A 1 4.67 -24.30 20.39
N TYR A 2 5.11 -25.12 19.44
CA TYR A 2 4.60 -25.11 18.08
C TYR A 2 3.21 -25.77 18.02
N THR A 3 2.51 -25.65 16.90
CA THR A 3 1.14 -26.17 16.74
C THR A 3 1.05 -27.70 16.82
N ASP A 4 2.16 -28.40 16.66
CA ASP A 4 2.30 -29.86 16.82
C ASP A 4 2.63 -30.28 18.27
N GLY A 5 2.66 -29.33 19.21
CA GLY A 5 2.97 -29.56 20.61
C GLY A 5 4.46 -29.64 20.95
N THR A 6 5.36 -29.56 19.96
CA THR A 6 6.80 -29.53 20.20
C THR A 6 7.25 -28.17 20.74
N SER A 7 8.46 -28.09 21.30
CA SER A 7 9.04 -26.83 21.77
C SER A 7 10.54 -26.78 21.54
N GLN A 8 11.09 -25.58 21.40
CA GLN A 8 12.52 -25.35 21.22
C GLN A 8 12.98 -24.26 22.19
N GLN A 9 14.10 -24.50 22.87
CA GLN A 9 14.77 -23.46 23.66
C GLN A 9 15.49 -22.48 22.72
N ALA A 10 15.42 -21.19 23.07
CA ALA A 10 16.14 -20.14 22.38
C ALA A 10 16.73 -19.17 23.43
N ASP A 11 18.01 -18.84 23.28
CA ASP A 11 18.67 -17.84 24.14
C ASP A 11 18.24 -16.41 23.79
N VAL A 12 17.86 -16.18 22.52
CA VAL A 12 17.41 -14.87 22.00
C VAL A 12 16.29 -15.07 20.98
N VAL A 13 15.31 -14.16 21.01
CA VAL A 13 14.23 -14.07 20.03
C VAL A 13 14.26 -12.70 19.36
N ILE A 14 14.33 -12.66 18.03
CA ILE A 14 14.29 -11.44 17.22
C ILE A 14 12.95 -11.36 16.49
N TYR A 15 12.17 -10.32 16.76
CA TYR A 15 10.92 -10.05 16.06
C TYR A 15 11.19 -9.32 14.75
N ALA A 16 11.26 -10.07 13.64
CA ALA A 16 11.32 -9.53 12.29
C ALA A 16 9.92 -9.30 11.68
N THR A 17 8.92 -8.99 12.51
CA THR A 17 7.49 -8.89 12.14
C THR A 17 7.07 -7.48 11.73
N GLY A 18 8.03 -6.63 11.31
CA GLY A 18 7.85 -5.19 11.20
C GLY A 18 7.31 -4.73 9.85
N TYR A 19 6.01 -4.87 9.61
CA TYR A 19 5.29 -4.20 8.52
C TYR A 19 3.83 -3.92 8.92
N GLN A 20 3.28 -2.82 8.40
CA GLN A 20 1.87 -2.47 8.55
C GLN A 20 1.30 -2.08 7.19
N ASN A 21 0.01 -2.33 6.97
CA ASN A 21 -0.63 -1.96 5.70
C ASN A 21 -0.65 -0.44 5.55
N MET A 22 -0.41 0.07 4.34
CA MET A 22 -0.36 1.51 4.06
C MET A 22 -1.68 2.23 4.36
N ARG A 23 -2.82 1.54 4.25
CA ARG A 23 -4.14 2.06 4.67
C ARG A 23 -4.20 2.33 6.17
N GLU A 24 -3.54 1.50 6.95
CA GLU A 24 -3.51 1.68 8.40
C GLU A 24 -2.55 2.82 8.79
N ILE A 25 -1.44 2.98 8.05
CA ILE A 25 -0.58 4.17 8.16
C ILE A 25 -1.34 5.44 7.76
N SER A 26 -2.13 5.43 6.67
CA SER A 26 -2.94 6.59 6.30
C SER A 26 -4.00 6.91 7.34
N ARG A 27 -4.59 5.91 8.01
CA ARG A 27 -5.51 6.13 9.14
C ARG A 27 -4.83 6.87 10.30
N GLN A 28 -3.59 6.50 10.61
CA GLN A 28 -2.82 7.12 11.69
C GLN A 28 -2.39 8.55 11.34
N LEU A 29 -2.02 8.80 10.08
CA LEU A 29 -1.49 10.10 9.63
C LEU A 29 -2.58 11.10 9.23
N LEU A 30 -3.63 10.63 8.56
CA LEU A 30 -4.64 11.46 7.89
C LEU A 30 -6.04 11.29 8.49
N GLY A 31 -6.19 10.41 9.48
CA GLY A 31 -7.45 10.17 10.18
C GLY A 31 -8.33 9.10 9.55
N TYR A 32 -9.40 8.77 10.26
CA TYR A 32 -10.32 7.69 9.89
C TYR A 32 -11.06 7.97 8.58
N GLU A 33 -11.50 9.21 8.35
CA GLU A 33 -12.31 9.57 7.17
C GLU A 33 -11.55 9.33 5.87
N VAL A 34 -10.26 9.67 5.82
CA VAL A 34 -9.40 9.41 4.67
C VAL A 34 -9.21 7.91 4.48
N ALA A 35 -8.86 7.18 5.54
CA ALA A 35 -8.65 5.74 5.47
C ALA A 35 -9.91 4.90 5.16
N ALA A 36 -11.10 5.46 5.43
CA ALA A 36 -12.37 4.84 5.06
C ALA A 36 -12.64 4.94 3.54
N GLN A 37 -12.15 5.98 2.89
CA GLN A 37 -12.36 6.23 1.45
C GLN A 37 -11.31 5.56 0.55
N VAL A 38 -10.12 5.26 1.08
CA VAL A 38 -9.11 4.57 0.27
C VAL A 38 -9.50 3.11 -0.01
N ALA A 39 -9.29 2.70 -1.26
CA ALA A 39 -9.35 1.33 -1.72
C ALA A 39 -8.38 0.43 -0.93
N PRO A 40 -8.62 -0.90 -0.91
CA PRO A 40 -7.63 -1.85 -0.43
C PRO A 40 -6.27 -1.59 -1.06
N VAL A 41 -5.23 -1.51 -0.23
CA VAL A 41 -3.85 -1.33 -0.70
C VAL A 41 -3.19 -2.70 -0.72
N TRP A 42 -2.75 -3.11 -1.92
CA TRP A 42 -2.33 -4.47 -2.27
C TRP A 42 -3.49 -5.47 -2.45
N GLY A 43 -3.18 -6.61 -3.08
CA GLY A 43 -4.19 -7.57 -3.55
C GLY A 43 -4.66 -7.25 -4.97
N LEU A 44 -5.62 -8.04 -5.45
CA LEU A 44 -6.23 -7.87 -6.76
C LEU A 44 -7.61 -7.22 -6.61
N ASP A 45 -7.93 -6.30 -7.51
CA ASP A 45 -9.29 -5.77 -7.65
C ASP A 45 -10.17 -6.72 -8.49
N ALA A 46 -11.41 -6.29 -8.79
CA ALA A 46 -12.37 -7.07 -9.56
C ALA A 46 -11.93 -7.33 -11.01
N GLU A 47 -10.98 -6.56 -11.53
CA GLU A 47 -10.42 -6.71 -12.88
C GLU A 47 -9.16 -7.60 -12.89
N GLY A 48 -8.70 -8.01 -11.70
CA GLY A 48 -7.47 -8.80 -11.54
C GLY A 48 -6.21 -7.94 -11.50
N GLU A 49 -6.34 -6.63 -11.30
CA GLU A 49 -5.22 -5.68 -11.27
C GLU A 49 -4.82 -5.32 -9.83
N LEU A 50 -3.59 -4.84 -9.64
CA LEU A 50 -3.13 -4.41 -8.30
C LEU A 50 -3.99 -3.27 -7.75
N SER A 51 -4.52 -3.48 -6.54
CA SER A 51 -5.45 -2.54 -5.90
C SER A 51 -4.75 -1.43 -5.12
N GLY A 52 -5.20 -0.19 -5.34
CA GLY A 52 -4.90 0.96 -4.48
C GLY A 52 -3.44 1.45 -4.45
N VAL A 53 -2.55 0.91 -5.28
CA VAL A 53 -1.13 1.25 -5.28
C VAL A 53 -0.64 1.55 -6.70
N TRP A 54 0.18 2.59 -6.89
CA TRP A 54 0.57 3.20 -8.18
C TRP A 54 -0.58 3.70 -9.06
N ARG A 55 -1.78 3.74 -8.51
CA ARG A 55 -2.99 4.32 -9.11
C ARG A 55 -3.73 5.11 -8.04
N ARG A 56 -4.84 5.74 -8.42
CA ARG A 56 -5.69 6.47 -7.48
C ARG A 56 -6.03 5.62 -6.27
N SER A 57 -5.82 6.18 -5.07
CA SER A 57 -6.13 5.47 -3.83
C SER A 57 -7.64 5.38 -3.57
N GLY A 58 -8.48 6.16 -4.25
CA GLY A 58 -9.91 6.34 -3.93
C GLY A 58 -10.19 7.62 -3.15
N TYR A 59 -9.16 8.25 -2.58
CA TYR A 59 -9.23 9.59 -1.98
C TYR A 59 -8.51 10.61 -2.89
N ASP A 60 -9.10 11.80 -3.06
CA ASP A 60 -8.53 12.85 -3.93
C ASP A 60 -7.17 13.33 -3.40
N GLY A 61 -6.21 13.49 -4.31
CA GLY A 61 -4.86 13.93 -3.97
C GLY A 61 -3.98 12.92 -3.23
N LEU A 62 -4.41 11.65 -3.09
CA LEU A 62 -3.64 10.62 -2.37
C LEU A 62 -3.30 9.42 -3.25
N TRP A 63 -2.03 9.04 -3.25
CA TRP A 63 -1.50 7.84 -3.90
C TRP A 63 -0.61 7.05 -2.95
N PHE A 64 -0.60 5.73 -3.13
CA PHE A 64 0.32 4.84 -2.44
C PHE A 64 1.38 4.29 -3.39
N MET A 65 2.61 4.15 -2.88
CA MET A 65 3.77 3.61 -3.60
C MET A 65 4.62 2.82 -2.61
N GLY A 66 4.97 1.57 -2.92
CA GLY A 66 5.89 0.80 -2.09
C GLY A 66 6.13 -0.63 -2.57
N GLY A 67 6.74 -1.50 -1.78
CA GLY A 67 7.19 -2.82 -2.24
C GLY A 67 8.65 -2.80 -2.70
N ASN A 68 9.07 -3.81 -3.46
CA ASN A 68 10.48 -3.95 -3.82
C ASN A 68 10.87 -3.09 -5.04
N LEU A 69 12.17 -3.03 -5.34
CA LEU A 69 12.71 -2.25 -6.46
C LEU A 69 12.15 -2.64 -7.83
N ASN A 70 11.80 -3.92 -8.02
CA ASN A 70 11.22 -4.40 -9.29
C ASN A 70 9.82 -3.84 -9.52
N LEU A 71 9.07 -3.57 -8.45
CA LEU A 71 7.75 -2.93 -8.53
C LEU A 71 7.87 -1.41 -8.56
N ILE A 72 8.65 -0.83 -7.66
CA ILE A 72 8.73 0.63 -7.47
C ILE A 72 9.29 1.34 -8.69
N ARG A 73 10.37 0.81 -9.30
CA ARG A 73 11.08 1.50 -10.38
C ARG A 73 10.21 1.73 -11.62
N PRO A 74 9.60 0.71 -12.26
CA PRO A 74 8.79 0.93 -13.46
C PRO A 74 7.51 1.73 -13.15
N ASN A 75 6.87 1.48 -12.01
CA ASN A 75 5.58 2.11 -11.72
C ASN A 75 5.69 3.56 -11.22
N SER A 76 6.88 4.02 -10.81
CA SER A 76 7.10 5.42 -10.41
C SER A 76 6.75 6.41 -11.52
N GLN A 77 7.14 6.12 -12.76
CA GLN A 77 6.83 6.96 -13.92
C GLN A 77 5.33 6.96 -14.22
N VAL A 78 4.67 5.80 -14.11
CA VAL A 78 3.23 5.67 -14.34
C VAL A 78 2.44 6.50 -13.34
N LEU A 79 2.81 6.47 -12.06
CA LEU A 79 2.20 7.31 -11.03
C LEU A 79 2.45 8.79 -11.29
N ALA A 80 3.68 9.18 -11.63
CA ALA A 80 4.02 10.57 -11.90
C ALA A 80 3.25 11.14 -13.11
N LEU A 81 3.07 10.35 -14.17
CA LEU A 81 2.30 10.75 -15.35
C LEU A 81 0.81 10.91 -15.04
N GLN A 82 0.23 10.09 -14.16
CA GLN A 82 -1.15 10.28 -13.70
C GLN A 82 -1.31 11.62 -12.99
N ILE A 83 -0.43 11.92 -12.03
CA ILE A 83 -0.46 13.19 -11.29
C ILE A 83 -0.30 14.36 -12.25
N LYS A 84 0.69 14.30 -13.15
CA LYS A 84 0.91 15.33 -14.16
C LYS A 84 -0.32 15.54 -15.05
N ALA A 85 -0.96 14.47 -15.51
CA ALA A 85 -2.15 14.58 -16.34
C ALA A 85 -3.29 15.31 -15.61
N ILE A 86 -3.43 15.13 -14.31
CA ILE A 86 -4.40 15.86 -13.48
C ILE A 86 -4.04 17.35 -13.39
N GLU A 87 -2.77 17.66 -13.10
CA GLU A 87 -2.29 19.04 -12.96
C GLU A 87 -2.39 19.85 -14.28
N GLU A 88 -2.21 19.19 -15.42
CA GLU A 88 -2.36 19.79 -16.75
C GLU A 88 -3.82 19.80 -17.26
N GLY A 89 -4.78 19.30 -16.48
CA GLY A 89 -6.20 19.22 -16.87
C GLY A 89 -6.51 18.20 -17.98
N ILE A 90 -5.60 17.27 -18.25
CA ILE A 90 -5.75 16.17 -19.22
C ILE A 90 -6.60 15.04 -18.63
N ALA A 91 -6.47 14.80 -17.33
CA ALA A 91 -7.26 13.84 -16.57
C ALA A 91 -8.13 14.57 -15.53
N PRO A 92 -9.32 14.04 -15.16
CA PRO A 92 -10.14 14.61 -14.10
C PRO A 92 -9.40 14.59 -12.77
N ARG A 93 -9.79 15.41 -11.79
CA ARG A 93 -9.36 15.20 -10.39
C ARG A 93 -10.06 13.99 -9.80
#